data_AF-A0A392MAR0-F1
#
_entry.id   AF-A0A392MAR0-F1
#
_cell.length_a   1.000
_cell.length_b   1.000
_cell.length_c   1.000
_cell.angle_alpha   90.00
_cell.angle_beta   90.00
_cell.angle_gamma   90.00
#
_symmetry.space_group_name_H-M   'P 1'
#
loop_
_entity.id
_entity.type
_entity.pdbx_description
1 polymer ?
#
loop_
_entity_poly.entity_id
_entity_poly.type
_entity_poly.pdbx_seq_one_letter_code
_entity_poly.pdbx_strand_id
1 'polypeptide(L)' 'MAEFDKWKEVVNTKGFEYAFRDYHNTIASTVHLCSHLEIPNVAGKIPDFIECPDCHRTMEVFISYKCCHNG' A
#
# COMPACT_ATOMS: atom_id res chain seq x y z
N MET A 1 -22.67 17.23 -5.65
CA MET A 1 -23.50 17.71 -4.52
C MET A 1 -23.99 16.55 -3.66
N ALA A 2 -24.71 15.57 -4.21
CA ALA A 2 -25.23 14.43 -3.44
C ALA A 2 -24.19 13.70 -2.54
N GLU A 3 -22.97 13.48 -3.04
CA GLU A 3 -21.90 12.85 -2.26
C GLU A 3 -21.42 13.75 -1.11
N PHE A 4 -21.32 15.05 -1.36
CA PHE A 4 -20.93 16.03 -0.33
C PHE A 4 -22.00 16.10 0.76
N ASP A 5 -23.29 16.13 0.41
CA ASP A 5 -24.37 16.19 1.38
C ASP A 5 -24.41 14.93 2.27
N LYS A 6 -24.18 13.75 1.68
CA LYS A 6 -24.02 12.49 2.41
C LYS A 6 -22.84 12.55 3.40
N TRP A 7 -21.67 12.99 2.94
CA TRP A 7 -20.48 13.07 3.81
C TRP A 7 -20.59 14.15 4.87
N LYS A 8 -21.27 15.26 4.57
CA LYS A 8 -21.53 16.35 5.51
C LYS A 8 -22.31 15.86 6.72
N GLU A 9 -23.32 15.02 6.54
CA GLU A 9 -24.07 14.43 7.65
C GLU A 9 -23.20 13.50 8.50
N VAL A 10 -22.40 12.63 7.86
CA VAL A 10 -21.50 11.70 8.55
C VAL A 10 -20.44 12.44 9.36
N VAL A 11 -19.84 13.50 8.79
CA VAL A 11 -18.84 14.32 9.47
C VAL A 11 -19.45 15.11 10.61
N ASN A 12 -20.64 15.69 10.43
CA ASN A 12 -21.33 16.43 11.50
C ASN A 12 -21.73 15.54 12.69
N THR A 13 -21.99 14.26 12.45
CA THR A 13 -22.43 13.31 13.50
C THR A 13 -21.25 12.62 14.20
N LYS A 14 -20.23 12.20 13.45
CA LYS A 14 -19.09 11.44 14.01
C LYS A 14 -17.84 12.27 14.29
N GLY A 15 -17.74 13.49 13.73
CA GLY A 15 -16.48 14.23 13.66
C GLY A 15 -15.65 13.82 12.44
N PHE A 16 -14.85 14.76 11.93
CA PHE A 16 -14.10 14.57 10.69
C PHE A 16 -13.05 13.46 10.82
N GLU A 17 -12.32 13.43 11.92
CA GLU A 17 -11.24 12.49 12.18
C GLU A 17 -11.73 11.04 12.20
N TYR A 18 -12.88 10.78 12.82
CA TYR A 18 -13.47 9.46 12.92
C TYR A 18 -14.12 9.05 11.60
N ALA A 19 -14.88 9.95 10.97
CA ALA A 19 -15.49 9.71 9.66
C ALA A 19 -14.44 9.39 8.60
N PHE A 20 -13.34 10.16 8.58
CA PHE A 20 -12.21 9.92 7.68
C PHE A 20 -11.54 8.58 7.95
N ARG A 21 -11.19 8.28 9.20
CA ARG A 21 -10.51 7.03 9.57
C ARG A 21 -11.33 5.80 9.21
N ASP A 22 -12.61 5.79 9.53
CA ASP A 22 -13.51 4.65 9.24
C ASP A 22 -13.59 4.38 7.74
N TYR A 23 -13.77 5.44 6.94
CA TYR A 23 -13.83 5.31 5.48
C TYR A 23 -12.49 4.92 4.89
N HIS A 24 -11.41 5.55 5.33
CA HIS A 24 -10.05 5.23 4.92
C HIS A 24 -9.74 3.75 5.17
N ASN A 25 -10.06 3.21 6.35
CA ASN A 25 -9.81 1.79 6.65
C ASN A 25 -10.62 0.85 5.74
N THR A 26 -11.85 1.24 5.39
CA THR A 26 -12.67 0.49 4.43
C THR A 26 -11.98 0.45 3.08
N ILE A 27 -11.53 1.59 2.56
CA ILE A 27 -10.88 1.67 1.25
C ILE A 27 -9.48 1.04 1.27
N ALA A 28 -8.68 1.29 2.30
CA ALA A 28 -7.33 0.75 2.45
C ALA A 28 -7.32 -0.78 2.44
N SER A 29 -8.34 -1.43 3.01
CA SER A 29 -8.48 -2.89 2.95
C SER A 29 -8.82 -3.44 1.56
N THR A 30 -9.34 -2.59 0.66
CA THR A 30 -9.70 -2.98 -0.72
C THR A 30 -8.61 -2.70 -1.74
N VAL A 31 -7.63 -1.86 -1.39
CA VAL A 31 -6.52 -1.50 -2.27
C VAL A 31 -5.28 -2.28 -1.85
N HIS A 32 -4.80 -3.16 -2.71
CA HIS A 32 -3.48 -3.76 -2.50
C HIS A 32 -2.40 -2.72 -2.83
N LEU A 33 -1.85 -2.07 -1.81
CA LEU A 33 -0.70 -1.20 -1.98
C LEU A 33 0.56 -2.09 -1.97
N CYS A 34 1.00 -2.53 -3.15
CA CYS A 34 2.33 -3.16 -3.27
C CYS A 34 3.39 -2.14 -2.83
N SER A 35 3.85 -2.27 -1.60
CA SER A 35 4.93 -1.44 -1.07
C SER A 35 6.23 -1.78 -1.81
N HIS A 36 6.87 -0.76 -2.38
CA HIS A 36 8.21 -0.90 -2.95
C HIS A 36 9.20 -1.10 -1.80
N LEU A 37 9.78 -2.30 -1.70
CA LEU A 37 10.80 -2.61 -0.71
C LEU A 37 12.18 -2.49 -1.35
N GLU A 38 12.94 -1.48 -0.92
CA GLU A 38 14.36 -1.38 -1.24
C GLU A 38 15.14 -2.26 -0.26
N ILE A 39 15.62 -3.41 -0.73
CA ILE A 39 16.51 -4.25 0.05
C ILE A 39 17.92 -3.69 -0.14
N PRO A 40 18.54 -3.06 0.88
CA PRO A 40 19.92 -2.61 0.77
C PRO A 40 20.77 -3.83 0.42
N ASN A 41 21.68 -3.67 -0.55
CA ASN A 41 22.53 -4.72 -1.08
C ASN A 41 23.33 -5.41 0.04
N VAL A 42 22.71 -6.38 0.72
CA VAL A 42 23.37 -7.29 1.64
C VAL A 42 24.17 -8.23 0.75
N ALA A 43 25.48 -8.29 1.00
CA ALA A 43 26.40 -9.20 0.35
C ALA A 43 26.06 -10.68 0.66
N GLY A 44 24.93 -11.15 0.15
CA GLY A 44 24.29 -12.43 0.46
C GLY A 44 23.24 -12.81 -0.58
N LYS A 45 22.78 -14.07 -0.53
CA LYS A 45 21.77 -14.59 -1.45
C LYS A 45 20.45 -13.84 -1.25
N ILE A 46 19.85 -13.42 -2.36
CA ILE A 46 18.50 -12.86 -2.37
C ILE A 46 17.53 -13.97 -1.92
N PRO A 47 16.60 -13.70 -0.99
CA PRO A 47 15.66 -14.72 -0.53
C PRO A 47 14.76 -15.16 -1.68
N ASP A 48 14.48 -16.47 -1.76
CA ASP A 48 13.62 -17.04 -2.80
C ASP A 48 12.18 -16.48 -2.72
N PHE A 49 11.77 -16.07 -1.51
CA PHE A 49 10.44 -15.54 -1.24
C PHE A 49 10.48 -14.46 -0.15
N ILE A 50 9.60 -13.47 -0.26
CA ILE A 50 9.38 -12.44 0.76
C ILE A 50 7.90 -12.48 1.15
N GLU A 51 7.58 -12.25 2.40
CA GLU A 51 6.19 -12.15 2.85
C GLU A 51 5.72 -10.69 2.81
N CYS A 52 4.54 -10.44 2.25
CA CYS A 52 3.96 -9.11 2.23
C CYS A 52 3.61 -8.67 3.66
N PRO A 53 4.12 -7.53 4.17
CA PRO A 53 3.85 -7.08 5.54
C PRO A 53 2.37 -6.73 5.78
N ASP A 54 1.64 -6.42 4.71
CA ASP A 54 0.24 -6.02 4.79
C ASP A 54 -0.73 -7.21 4.72
N CYS A 55 -0.45 -8.21 3.89
CA CYS A 55 -1.39 -9.32 3.63
C CYS A 55 -0.83 -10.71 3.97
N HIS A 56 0.41 -10.81 4.44
CA HIS A 56 1.08 -12.06 4.85
C HIS A 56 1.14 -13.12 3.73
N ARG A 57 0.98 -12.72 2.47
CA ARG A 57 1.11 -13.60 1.31
C ARG A 57 2.55 -13.61 0.81
N THR A 58 2.96 -14.75 0.31
CA THR A 58 4.25 -14.92 -0.37
C THR A 58 4.30 -14.06 -1.64
N MET A 59 5.34 -13.26 -1.77
CA MET A 59 5.64 -12.38 -2.90
C MET A 59 6.74 -13.01 -3.76
N GLU A 60 6.59 -12.86 -5.08
CA GLU A 60 7.64 -13.17 -6.05
C GLU A 60 8.73 -12.10 -6.02
N VAL A 61 10.00 -12.53 -6.09
CA VAL A 61 11.16 -11.63 -6.11
C VAL A 61 11.67 -11.50 -7.55
N PHE A 62 11.61 -10.29 -8.10
CA PHE A 62 12.18 -9.97 -9.41
C PHE A 62 13.46 -9.15 -9.26
N ILE A 63 14.54 -9.64 -9.85
CA ILE A 63 15.82 -8.92 -9.91
C ILE A 63 16.00 -8.43 -11.34
N SER A 64 16.17 -7.12 -11.52
CA SER A 64 16.49 -6.54 -12.83
C SER A 64 17.87 -5.89 -12.79
N TYR A 65 18.72 -6.26 -13.75
CA TYR A 65 20.01 -5.64 -13.96
C TYR A 65 19.90 -4.72 -15.16
N LYS A 66 20.23 -3.44 -14.99
CA LYS A 66 20.40 -2.51 -16.11
C LYS A 66 21.88 -2.25 -16.30
N CYS A 67 22.36 -2.49 -17.51
CA CYS A 67 23.71 -2.10 -17.91
C CYS A 67 23.71 -0.58 -18.15
N CYS A 68 24.73 0.13 -17.68
CA CYS A 68 24.92 1.57 -17.91
C CYS A 68 25.47 1.89 -19.31
N HIS A 69 25.48 0.91 -20.23
CA HIS A 69 25.83 1.15 -21.62
C HIS A 69 24.54 1.51 -22.37
N ASN A 70 24.51 2.73 -22.92
CA ASN A 70 23.36 3.37 -23.54
C ASN A 70 22.58 2.47 -24.52
N GLY A 71 21.25 2.47 -24.36
CA GLY A 71 20.22 2.48 -25.42
C GLY A 71 20.30 1.45 -26.53
#